data_AF-A0A7X7BCQ3-F1
#
_entry.id   AF-A0A7X7BCQ3-F1
#
_cell.length_a   1.000
_cell.length_b   1.000
_cell.length_c   1.000
_cell.angle_alpha   90.00
_cell.angle_beta   90.00
_cell.angle_gamma   90.00
#
_symmetry.space_group_name_H-M   'P 1'
#
loop_
_entity.id
_entity.type
_entity.pdbx_description
1 polymer ?
#
loop_
_entity_poly.entity_id
_entity_poly.type
_entity_poly.pdbx_seq_one_letter_code
_entity_poly.pdbx_strand_id
1 'polypeptide(L)'
;GAGAYVDDRLFATLDTKTRKVWLAPGREVLLTDTVGFIRNLPHGLVASFRSTLDVAVQADLLLVVVDAAYPRVADHIDVCFRTLREIGAGHVPHLLVLNKCDTEVAAPVRGAAAAATTLPLIAGHYPHALPVSARTGYGLDLLKRAVVQELQSCSTLWRLPSATSRT
;
A
#
# COMPACT_ATOMS: atom_id res chain seq x y z
N GLY A 1 -15.50 -10.31 -8.99
CA GLY A 1 -16.44 -9.41 -9.69
C GLY A 1 -16.05 -7.97 -9.43
N ALA A 2 -16.08 -7.16 -10.50
CA ALA A 2 -15.88 -5.71 -10.60
C ALA A 2 -14.46 -5.17 -10.36
N GLY A 3 -13.76 -4.87 -11.46
CA GLY A 3 -12.48 -4.18 -11.49
C GLY A 3 -12.59 -2.78 -10.89
N ALA A 4 -11.60 -2.41 -10.08
CA ALA A 4 -11.41 -1.04 -9.63
C ALA A 4 -11.12 -0.17 -10.87
N TYR A 5 -11.78 0.98 -10.94
CA TYR A 5 -11.57 1.96 -12.00
C TYR A 5 -10.18 2.59 -11.80
N VAL A 6 -9.32 2.51 -12.81
CA VAL A 6 -7.98 3.11 -12.80
C VAL A 6 -8.02 4.29 -13.78
N ASP A 7 -7.83 5.50 -13.27
CA ASP A 7 -7.80 6.75 -14.04
C ASP A 7 -6.56 7.56 -13.65
N ASP A 8 -5.96 8.28 -14.59
CA ASP A 8 -4.74 9.09 -14.41
C ASP A 8 -5.05 10.46 -13.76
N ARG A 9 -6.32 10.71 -13.44
CA ARG A 9 -6.76 11.91 -12.74
C ARG A 9 -6.38 11.84 -11.26
N LEU A 10 -6.02 13.00 -10.69
CA LEU A 10 -6.07 13.20 -9.24
C LEU A 10 -7.44 12.68 -8.76
N PHE A 11 -7.50 11.93 -7.65
CA PHE A 11 -8.74 11.38 -7.08
C PHE A 11 -9.38 10.14 -7.75
N ALA A 12 -8.61 9.27 -8.42
CA ALA A 12 -9.15 8.07 -9.10
C ALA A 12 -10.09 7.18 -8.24
N THR A 13 -9.91 7.16 -6.91
CA THR A 13 -10.83 6.52 -5.97
C THR A 13 -11.41 7.57 -5.02
N LEU A 14 -12.57 8.17 -5.34
CA LEU A 14 -13.19 9.22 -4.49
C LEU A 14 -13.81 8.66 -3.20
N ASP A 15 -14.28 7.41 -3.23
CA ASP A 15 -14.93 6.71 -2.11
C ASP A 15 -14.04 5.59 -1.57
N THR A 16 -13.93 5.47 -0.24
CA THR A 16 -13.26 4.32 0.38
C THR A 16 -14.03 3.03 0.08
N LYS A 17 -13.35 2.03 -0.50
CA LYS A 17 -13.97 0.73 -0.81
C LYS A 17 -13.38 -0.36 0.06
N THR A 18 -14.18 -0.85 1.02
CA THR A 18 -13.80 -2.01 1.84
C THR A 18 -14.27 -3.31 1.18
N ARG A 19 -13.37 -4.27 1.05
CA ARG A 19 -13.66 -5.60 0.52
C ARG A 19 -13.02 -6.67 1.40
N LYS A 20 -13.70 -7.81 1.51
CA LYS A 20 -13.14 -9.02 2.12
C LYS A 20 -12.15 -9.65 1.15
N VAL A 21 -10.93 -9.92 1.63
CA VAL A 21 -9.86 -10.55 0.86
C VAL A 21 -9.32 -11.76 1.63
N TRP A 22 -9.09 -12.84 0.89
CA TRP A 22 -8.48 -14.05 1.42
C TRP A 22 -6.97 -13.99 1.18
N LEU A 23 -6.19 -13.91 2.26
CA LEU A 23 -4.73 -13.92 2.16
C LEU A 23 -4.17 -15.35 2.14
N ALA A 24 -4.85 -16.27 2.82
CA ALA A 24 -4.58 -17.70 2.86
C ALA A 24 -5.84 -18.47 3.31
N PRO A 25 -5.90 -19.80 3.19
CA PRO A 25 -6.99 -20.59 3.77
C PRO A 25 -7.18 -20.27 5.26
N GLY A 26 -8.40 -19.86 5.63
CA GLY A 26 -8.73 -19.46 7.01
C GLY A 26 -8.17 -18.11 7.47
N ARG A 27 -7.58 -17.31 6.58
CA ARG A 27 -7.07 -15.95 6.89
C ARG A 27 -7.78 -14.92 6.02
N GLU A 28 -8.90 -14.43 6.53
CA GLU A 28 -9.71 -13.37 5.94
C GLU A 28 -9.31 -12.01 6.53
N VAL A 29 -9.18 -10.99 5.67
CA VAL A 29 -8.93 -9.61 6.08
C VAL A 29 -9.90 -8.65 5.39
N LEU A 30 -10.08 -7.48 6.00
CA LEU A 30 -10.75 -6.35 5.38
C LEU A 30 -9.69 -5.46 4.71
N LEU A 31 -9.76 -5.34 3.39
CA LEU A 31 -8.94 -4.41 2.63
C LEU A 31 -9.76 -3.18 2.28
N THR A 32 -9.36 -2.02 2.79
CA THR A 32 -9.97 -0.74 2.44
C THR A 32 -9.07 0.01 1.47
N ASP A 33 -9.58 0.18 0.24
CA ASP A 33 -8.97 1.05 -0.75
C ASP A 33 -9.27 2.50 -0.37
N THR A 34 -8.23 3.25 0.00
CA THR A 34 -8.34 4.65 0.41
C THR A 34 -8.30 5.57 -0.80
N VAL A 35 -8.70 6.83 -0.62
CA VAL A 35 -8.53 7.85 -1.66
C VAL A 35 -7.03 7.92 -2.01
N GLY A 36 -6.69 7.74 -3.29
CA GLY A 36 -5.30 7.70 -3.75
C GLY A 36 -4.68 9.09 -3.73
N PHE A 37 -3.90 9.41 -2.68
CA PHE A 37 -3.81 10.82 -2.29
C PHE A 37 -2.55 11.30 -1.61
N ILE A 38 -1.36 10.96 -2.12
CA ILE A 38 -0.15 11.53 -1.52
C ILE A 38 0.82 12.18 -2.49
N ARG A 39 0.27 13.01 -3.37
CA ARG A 39 1.03 14.15 -3.89
C ARG A 39 0.29 15.42 -3.58
N ASN A 40 0.88 16.23 -2.70
CA ASN A 40 0.47 17.60 -2.40
C ASN A 40 -1.04 17.74 -2.16
N LEU A 41 -1.57 17.05 -1.15
CA LEU A 41 -2.88 17.42 -0.60
C LEU A 41 -2.82 18.91 -0.25
N PRO A 42 -3.63 19.78 -0.90
CA PRO A 42 -3.70 21.17 -0.49
C PRO A 42 -4.09 21.21 0.99
N HIS A 43 -3.43 22.04 1.80
CA HIS A 43 -3.66 22.07 3.25
C HIS A 43 -5.15 22.22 3.64
N GLY A 44 -5.97 22.87 2.81
CA GLY A 44 -7.43 22.98 3.01
C GLY A 44 -8.22 21.68 2.76
N LEU A 45 -7.71 20.79 1.92
CA LEU A 45 -8.34 19.50 1.58
C LEU A 45 -8.04 18.41 2.59
N VAL A 46 -6.94 18.50 3.36
CA VAL A 46 -6.67 17.58 4.48
C VAL A 46 -7.81 17.61 5.51
N ALA A 47 -8.37 18.80 5.78
CA ALA A 47 -9.50 18.95 6.69
C ALA A 47 -10.78 18.30 6.14
N SER A 48 -11.04 18.44 4.83
CA SER A 48 -12.22 17.84 4.17
C SER A 48 -12.14 16.33 4.00
N PHE A 49 -10.92 15.76 3.94
CA PHE A 49 -10.69 14.32 3.81
C PHE A 49 -10.31 13.64 5.12
N ARG A 50 -10.29 14.37 6.25
CA ARG A 50 -9.89 13.84 7.55
C ARG A 50 -10.71 12.61 7.96
N SER A 51 -12.03 12.64 7.78
CA SER A 51 -12.90 11.50 8.09
C SER A 51 -12.61 10.26 7.21
N THR A 52 -12.13 10.47 5.98
CA THR A 52 -11.76 9.40 5.06
C THR A 52 -10.34 8.88 5.33
N LEU A 53 -9.48 9.72 5.88
CA LEU A 53 -8.11 9.39 6.28
C LEU A 53 -8.02 8.81 7.70
N ASP A 54 -9.03 8.99 8.55
CA ASP A 54 -9.14 8.33 9.85
C ASP A 54 -9.08 6.80 9.73
N VAL A 55 -9.51 6.23 8.60
CA VAL A 55 -9.37 4.81 8.28
C VAL A 55 -7.89 4.39 8.32
N ALA A 56 -6.97 5.24 7.85
CA ALA A 56 -5.54 4.95 7.90
C ALA A 56 -4.99 4.98 9.32
N VAL A 57 -5.54 5.82 10.20
CA VAL A 57 -5.14 5.92 11.62
C VAL A 57 -5.59 4.68 12.41
N GLN A 58 -6.73 4.10 12.04
CA GLN A 58 -7.32 2.94 12.72
C GLN A 58 -6.90 1.60 12.12
N ALA A 59 -6.13 1.61 11.03
CA ALA A 59 -5.73 0.38 10.35
C ALA A 59 -4.74 -0.43 11.21
N ASP A 60 -4.85 -1.76 11.17
CA ASP A 60 -3.86 -2.66 11.78
C ASP A 60 -2.54 -2.67 10.98
N LEU A 61 -2.62 -2.39 9.67
CA LEU A 61 -1.49 -2.37 8.75
C LEU A 61 -1.79 -1.45 7.55
N LEU A 62 -0.82 -0.63 7.16
CA LEU A 62 -0.87 0.18 5.94
C LEU A 62 -0.08 -0.46 4.80
N LEU A 63 -0.67 -0.49 3.61
CA LEU A 63 0.04 -0.78 2.38
C LEU A 63 0.36 0.53 1.67
N VAL A 64 1.61 0.97 1.76
CA VAL A 64 2.08 2.19 1.08
C VAL A 64 2.49 1.81 -0.33
N VAL A 65 1.55 1.94 -1.28
CA VAL A 65 1.77 1.58 -2.68
C VAL A 65 2.32 2.77 -3.46
N VAL A 66 3.50 2.62 -4.04
CA VAL A 66 4.15 3.66 -4.87
C VAL A 66 4.49 3.14 -6.26
N ASP A 67 4.52 4.04 -7.24
CA ASP A 67 4.91 3.71 -8.62
C ASP A 67 6.44 3.62 -8.73
N ALA A 68 6.94 2.40 -8.93
CA ALA A 68 8.37 2.10 -9.07
C ALA A 68 8.99 2.70 -10.33
N ALA A 69 8.19 2.92 -11.40
CA ALA A 69 8.66 3.50 -12.64
C ALA A 69 8.78 5.04 -12.55
N TYR A 70 8.33 5.65 -11.46
CA TYR A 70 8.38 7.10 -11.30
C TYR A 70 9.80 7.60 -10.96
N PRO A 71 10.40 8.52 -11.74
CA PRO A 71 11.79 8.95 -11.54
C PRO A 71 12.09 9.59 -10.18
N ARG A 72 11.07 10.19 -9.53
CA ARG A 72 11.17 10.84 -8.21
C ARG A 72 10.38 10.09 -7.13
N VAL A 73 10.40 8.77 -7.20
CA VAL A 73 9.68 7.92 -6.25
C VAL A 73 10.19 8.08 -4.81
N ALA A 74 11.48 8.38 -4.59
CA ALA A 74 12.01 8.67 -3.26
C ALA A 74 11.31 9.89 -2.62
N ASP A 75 11.25 11.02 -3.35
CA ASP A 75 10.52 12.21 -2.90
C ASP A 75 9.04 11.90 -2.62
N HIS A 76 8.43 11.05 -3.45
CA HIS A 76 7.05 10.64 -3.28
C HIS A 76 6.85 9.85 -1.98
N ILE A 77 7.75 8.91 -1.69
CA ILE A 77 7.75 8.14 -0.43
C ILE A 77 7.89 9.07 0.78
N ASP A 78 8.79 10.05 0.71
CA ASP A 78 9.01 11.01 1.80
C ASP A 78 7.78 11.89 2.05
N VAL A 79 7.10 12.33 0.99
CA VAL A 79 5.83 13.05 1.09
C VAL A 79 4.74 12.13 1.67
N CYS A 80 4.65 10.88 1.23
CA CYS A 80 3.76 9.86 1.80
C CYS A 80 3.88 9.76 3.32
N PHE A 81 5.08 9.50 3.80
CA PHE A 81 5.30 9.32 5.24
C PHE A 81 5.12 10.61 6.03
N ARG A 82 5.41 11.78 5.45
CA ARG A 82 5.12 13.06 6.10
C ARG A 82 3.63 13.27 6.30
N THR A 83 2.83 13.05 5.26
CA THR A 83 1.37 13.18 5.35
C THR A 83 0.79 12.17 6.35
N LEU A 84 1.26 10.92 6.34
CA LEU A 84 0.85 9.92 7.34
C LEU A 84 1.13 10.38 8.78
N ARG A 85 2.28 11.03 9.04
CA ARG A 85 2.57 11.61 10.36
C ARG A 85 1.65 12.78 10.69
N GLU A 86 1.39 13.68 9.75
CA GLU A 86 0.52 14.85 9.94
C GLU A 86 -0.92 14.46 10.29
N ILE A 87 -1.43 13.36 9.75
CA ILE A 87 -2.77 12.83 10.07
C ILE A 87 -2.79 11.92 11.31
N GLY A 88 -1.65 11.67 11.96
CA GLY A 88 -1.55 10.81 13.15
C GLY A 88 -1.39 9.31 12.87
N ALA A 89 -1.31 8.89 11.60
CA ALA A 89 -1.13 7.49 11.20
C ALA A 89 0.34 7.04 11.18
N GLY A 90 1.30 7.91 11.53
CA GLY A 90 2.74 7.60 11.48
C GLY A 90 3.22 6.48 12.41
N HIS A 91 2.39 6.05 13.36
CA HIS A 91 2.66 4.95 14.29
C HIS A 91 2.19 3.59 13.76
N VAL A 92 1.36 3.57 12.72
CA VAL A 92 0.75 2.35 12.19
C VAL A 92 1.81 1.55 11.43
N PRO A 93 1.91 0.22 11.65
CA PRO A 93 2.80 -0.65 10.87
C PRO A 93 2.53 -0.48 9.37
N HIS A 94 3.57 -0.56 8.54
CA HIS A 94 3.41 -0.38 7.11
C HIS A 94 4.33 -1.28 6.29
N LEU A 95 3.82 -1.69 5.12
CA LEU A 95 4.61 -2.33 4.06
C LEU A 95 4.72 -1.37 2.88
N LEU A 96 5.96 -1.09 2.47
CA LEU A 96 6.22 -0.32 1.25
C LEU A 96 6.12 -1.26 0.04
N VAL A 97 5.23 -0.94 -0.89
CA VAL A 97 4.92 -1.75 -2.06
C VAL A 97 5.30 -0.96 -3.32
N LEU A 98 6.32 -1.43 -4.04
CA LEU A 98 6.83 -0.81 -5.27
C LEU A 98 6.07 -1.41 -6.46
N ASN A 99 4.93 -0.80 -6.81
CA ASN A 99 4.07 -1.24 -7.90
C ASN A 99 4.62 -0.83 -9.28
N LYS A 100 4.16 -1.51 -10.34
CA LYS A 100 4.58 -1.31 -11.73
C LYS A 100 6.04 -1.70 -12.02
N CYS A 101 6.59 -2.66 -11.27
CA CYS A 101 7.94 -3.18 -11.52
C CYS A 101 8.09 -3.93 -12.85
N ASP A 102 6.97 -4.24 -13.53
CA ASP A 102 6.94 -4.83 -14.88
C ASP A 102 7.26 -3.82 -15.98
N THR A 103 7.17 -2.52 -15.68
CA THR A 103 7.54 -1.49 -16.64
C THR A 103 9.05 -1.50 -16.76
N GLU A 104 9.56 -2.24 -17.75
CA GLU A 104 10.90 -1.97 -18.27
C GLU A 104 10.92 -0.48 -18.57
N VAL A 105 11.71 0.30 -17.83
CA VAL A 105 12.10 1.59 -18.36
C VAL A 105 12.89 1.26 -19.61
N ALA A 106 12.24 1.58 -20.74
CA ALA A 106 12.69 1.38 -22.09
C ALA A 106 14.22 1.40 -22.18
N ALA A 107 14.77 0.43 -22.90
CA ALA A 107 16.16 0.29 -23.32
C ALA A 107 16.96 1.60 -23.20
N PRO A 108 18.19 1.57 -22.66
CA PRO A 108 18.92 2.76 -22.25
C PRO A 108 18.98 3.76 -23.41
N VAL A 109 18.10 4.76 -23.36
CA VAL A 109 18.30 5.98 -24.12
C VAL A 109 19.62 6.50 -23.59
N ARG A 110 20.62 6.58 -24.47
CA ARG A 110 21.95 7.13 -24.17
C ARG A 110 21.75 8.44 -23.40
N GLY A 111 21.90 8.40 -22.07
CA GLY A 111 21.63 9.52 -21.15
C GLY A 111 20.61 9.30 -20.02
N ALA A 112 19.83 8.21 -19.99
CA ALA A 112 18.81 7.96 -18.96
C ALA A 112 19.12 6.70 -18.12
N ALA A 113 20.19 6.76 -17.31
CA ALA A 113 20.55 5.75 -16.32
C ALA A 113 19.71 5.82 -15.02
N ALA A 114 18.50 6.38 -15.06
CA ALA A 114 17.77 6.70 -13.84
C ALA A 114 17.03 5.48 -13.27
N ALA A 115 16.14 4.84 -14.03
CA ALA A 115 15.21 3.88 -13.43
C ALA A 115 15.78 2.48 -13.12
N ALA A 116 16.74 2.00 -13.92
CA ALA A 116 17.48 0.77 -13.58
C ALA A 116 18.30 0.95 -12.28
N THR A 117 18.64 2.19 -11.92
CA THR A 117 19.35 2.56 -10.68
C THR A 117 18.38 2.85 -9.54
N THR A 118 17.16 3.31 -9.85
CA THR A 118 16.14 3.69 -8.86
C THR A 118 15.71 2.53 -7.97
N LEU A 119 15.43 1.34 -8.52
CA LEU A 119 15.02 0.19 -7.71
C LEU A 119 16.13 -0.30 -6.75
N PRO A 120 17.39 -0.51 -7.19
CA PRO A 120 18.49 -0.82 -6.29
C PRO A 120 18.75 0.27 -5.23
N LEU A 121 18.62 1.55 -5.60
CA LEU A 121 18.79 2.67 -4.66
C LEU A 121 17.70 2.64 -3.57
N ILE A 122 16.44 2.43 -3.95
CA ILE A 122 15.32 2.32 -3.00
C ILE A 122 15.49 1.09 -2.14
N ALA A 123 15.90 -0.05 -2.70
CA ALA A 123 16.16 -1.26 -1.92
C ALA A 123 17.28 -1.04 -0.88
N GLY A 124 18.26 -0.17 -1.17
CA GLY A 124 19.29 0.24 -0.21
C GLY A 124 18.73 1.05 0.96
N HIS A 125 17.76 1.94 0.72
CA HIS A 125 17.13 2.76 1.76
C HIS A 125 15.94 2.07 2.46
N TYR A 126 15.28 1.16 1.76
CA TYR A 126 14.07 0.45 2.17
C TYR A 126 14.25 -1.06 1.88
N PRO A 127 15.05 -1.77 2.68
CA PRO A 127 15.38 -3.18 2.45
C PRO A 127 14.17 -4.12 2.52
N HIS A 128 13.07 -3.67 3.15
CA HIS A 128 11.82 -4.42 3.27
C HIS A 128 10.78 -4.05 2.20
N ALA A 129 11.15 -3.23 1.20
CA ALA A 129 10.25 -2.85 0.13
C ALA A 129 9.93 -4.05 -0.79
N LEU A 130 8.65 -4.21 -1.13
CA LEU A 130 8.16 -5.35 -1.90
C LEU A 130 7.90 -4.92 -3.35
N PRO A 131 8.69 -5.39 -4.33
CA PRO A 131 8.41 -5.14 -5.75
C PRO A 131 7.21 -5.95 -6.20
N VAL A 132 6.22 -5.28 -6.79
CA VAL A 132 5.02 -5.92 -7.33
C VAL A 132 4.65 -5.33 -8.68
N SER A 133 3.93 -6.13 -9.47
CA SER A 133 3.17 -5.63 -10.59
C SER A 133 1.73 -6.04 -10.40
N ALA A 134 0.88 -5.07 -10.08
CA ALA A 134 -0.57 -5.28 -10.05
C ALA A 134 -1.14 -5.67 -11.43
N ARG A 135 -0.43 -5.34 -12.53
CA ARG A 135 -0.82 -5.66 -13.90
C ARG A 135 -0.54 -7.12 -14.25
N THR A 136 0.67 -7.60 -13.97
CA THR A 136 1.08 -8.97 -14.33
C THR A 136 0.80 -9.99 -13.22
N GLY A 137 0.55 -9.51 -12.00
CA GLY A 137 0.42 -10.33 -10.80
C GLY A 137 1.76 -10.68 -10.13
N TYR A 138 2.88 -10.22 -10.70
CA TYR A 138 4.21 -10.45 -10.11
C TYR A 138 4.29 -9.90 -8.68
N GLY A 139 4.90 -10.67 -7.78
CA GLY A 139 5.14 -10.26 -6.39
C GLY A 139 3.90 -10.27 -5.47
N LEU A 140 2.69 -10.49 -5.99
CA LEU A 140 1.46 -10.45 -5.17
C LEU A 140 1.40 -11.57 -4.12
N ASP A 141 1.92 -12.76 -4.41
CA ASP A 141 1.93 -13.84 -3.42
C ASP A 141 2.96 -13.61 -2.31
N LEU A 142 4.07 -12.93 -2.63
CA LEU A 142 5.02 -12.46 -1.62
C LEU A 142 4.38 -11.37 -0.75
N LEU A 143 3.67 -10.43 -1.36
CA LEU A 143 2.91 -9.40 -0.65
C LEU A 143 1.89 -10.00 0.30
N LYS A 144 1.09 -10.98 -0.13
CA LYS A 144 0.12 -11.68 0.74
C LYS A 144 0.81 -12.30 1.95
N ARG A 145 1.95 -12.99 1.74
CA ARG A 145 2.71 -13.60 2.85
C ARG A 145 3.26 -12.55 3.81
N ALA A 146 3.80 -11.45 3.29
CA ALA A 146 4.32 -10.35 4.11
C ALA A 146 3.20 -9.70 4.95
N VAL A 147 2.04 -9.41 4.33
CA VAL A 147 0.86 -8.88 5.05
C VAL A 147 0.46 -9.82 6.18
N VAL A 148 0.40 -11.12 5.90
CA VAL A 148 0.05 -12.11 6.90
C VAL A 148 1.06 -12.13 8.05
N GLN A 149 2.35 -12.05 7.75
CA GLN A 149 3.41 -12.05 8.76
C GLN A 149 3.34 -10.81 9.66
N GLU A 150 3.19 -9.62 9.06
CA GLU A 150 3.06 -8.36 9.81
C GLU A 150 1.81 -8.32 10.69
N LEU A 151 0.67 -8.76 10.16
CA LEU A 151 -0.55 -8.85 10.96
C LEU A 151 -0.38 -9.82 12.13
N GLN A 152 0.37 -10.92 11.96
CA GLN A 152 0.63 -11.86 13.07
C GLN A 152 1.57 -11.29 14.14
N SER A 153 2.52 -10.42 13.79
CA SER A 153 3.38 -9.76 14.78
C SER A 153 2.66 -8.67 15.55
N CYS A 154 1.64 -8.04 14.95
CA CYS A 154 0.94 -6.89 15.52
C CYS A 154 -0.44 -7.23 16.11
N SER A 155 -0.98 -8.43 15.88
CA SER A 155 -2.30 -8.82 16.39
C SER A 155 -2.24 -9.94 17.44
N THR A 156 -3.11 -9.83 18.44
CA THR A 156 -3.36 -10.90 19.40
C THR A 156 -4.30 -11.91 18.76
N LEU A 157 -3.81 -13.13 18.49
CA LEU A 157 -4.64 -14.21 17.98
C LEU A 157 -5.56 -14.74 19.09
N TRP A 158 -6.83 -14.34 19.06
CA TRP A 158 -7.85 -14.90 19.93
C TRP A 158 -8.37 -16.22 19.35
N ARG A 159 -7.97 -17.35 19.95
CA ARG A 159 -8.55 -18.65 19.62
C ARG A 159 -9.82 -18.84 20.46
N LEU A 160 -10.97 -18.58 19.86
CA LEU A 160 -12.25 -18.88 20.50
C LEU A 160 -12.39 -20.40 20.63
N PRO A 161 -12.80 -20.93 21.80
CA PRO A 161 -13.13 -22.34 21.92
C PRO A 161 -14.29 -22.68 20.98
N SER A 162 -14.26 -23.88 20.40
CA SER A 162 -15.37 -24.42 19.61
C SER A 162 -16.64 -24.29 20.44
N ALA A 163 -17.70 -23.72 19.86
CA ALA A 163 -19.01 -23.73 20.48
C ALA A 163 -19.48 -25.18 20.61
N THR A 164 -19.14 -25.85 21.71
CA THR A 164 -19.85 -27.05 22.14
C THR A 164 -21.26 -26.61 22.44
N SER A 165 -22.17 -26.89 21.51
CA SER A 165 -23.61 -26.83 21.73
C SER A 165 -23.92 -27.65 22.98
N ARG A 166 -24.23 -26.98 24.08
CA ARG A 166 -24.95 -27.59 25.20
C ARG A 166 -26.42 -27.61 24.79
N THR A 167 -26.88 -28.75 24.30
CA THR A 167 -28.19 -29.37 24.57
C THR A 167 -28.23 -30.71 23.88
#